data_AF-A0A372RKH4-F1
#
_entry.id   AF-A0A372RKH4-F1
#
_cell.length_a   1.000
_cell.length_b   1.000
_cell.length_c   1.000
_cell.angle_alpha   90.00
_cell.angle_beta   90.00
_cell.angle_gamma   90.00
#
_symmetry.space_group_name_H-M   'P 1'
#
loop_
_entity.id
_entity.type
_entity.pdbx_description
1 polymer ?
#
loop_
_entity_poly.entity_id
_entity_poly.type
_entity_poly.pdbx_seq_one_letter_code
_entity_poly.pdbx_strand_id
1 'polypeptide(L)'
;MWFASLETVENYICLFILVWDVIPVRNSATYSKELREETDNLIQIIKELNISKENDKNYSKILDDYKGYRFLSSQTFRQNLVHNVWKELENHGLKNNSYAVSEQLSRCSIFQKKELRAMILSRIKSFQSFSRKIKEVKELQQAPLNNKMKDENQEIILSENESLENQIVDLADNKLQIGNSAILKDESRDTQELEKRENENLKTQSHNTKKLIQDITDLQDMLTDFTMVQGSDYKINNNEANSLLRAFKCEVNCPSSRASLVLGFLLQRITIAKIIVEVEKYLNGFSENQKMALERDIVNTTETLINQIILFEKNWKGEDDTTKITPIKIRQNVYSALSYRSFPIDHSLIKSTASKLLHKMNKYRQIVDEETKSEMDDQAIQITRKVIDVFYFGFKTQASVPTYKFFDAGQALEPHLMKGAFGNDEFKKLEVEVCGFPCIGIFTGDKLSDRIFMKAQIISRSKRSS
;
A
#
# COMPACT_ATOMS: atom_id res chain seq x y z
N MET A 1 8.18 5.05 6.53
CA MET A 1 8.47 6.20 7.42
C MET A 1 9.88 6.19 8.01
N TRP A 2 10.49 5.02 8.27
CA TRP A 2 11.85 4.93 8.85
C TRP A 2 12.98 5.40 7.91
N PHE A 3 12.94 5.13 6.60
CA PHE A 3 14.01 5.57 5.70
C PHE A 3 14.21 7.10 5.65
N ALA A 4 13.16 7.88 5.96
CA ALA A 4 13.21 9.33 6.03
C ALA A 4 13.82 9.86 7.34
N SER A 5 13.93 9.03 8.38
CA SER A 5 14.59 9.37 9.65
C SER A 5 16.08 9.03 9.66
N LEU A 6 16.67 8.64 8.51
CA LEU A 6 18.11 8.45 8.39
C LEU A 6 18.78 9.82 8.24
N GLU A 7 19.66 10.15 9.17
CA GLU A 7 20.26 11.48 9.29
C GLU A 7 21.66 11.59 8.65
N THR A 8 22.35 10.46 8.48
CA THR A 8 23.76 10.43 8.04
C THR A 8 23.94 9.75 6.68
N VAL A 9 24.99 10.13 5.94
CA VAL A 9 25.32 9.58 4.61
C VAL A 9 25.64 8.09 4.71
N GLU A 10 26.31 7.70 5.79
CA GLU A 10 26.66 6.33 6.16
C GLU A 10 25.42 5.43 6.21
N ASN A 11 24.34 5.90 6.84
CA ASN A 11 23.09 5.14 6.91
C ASN A 11 22.46 4.93 5.53
N TYR A 12 22.54 5.93 4.64
CA TYR A 12 22.05 5.80 3.27
C TYR A 12 22.91 4.83 2.43
N ILE A 13 24.22 4.76 2.69
CA ILE A 13 25.12 3.77 2.06
C ILE A 13 24.77 2.35 2.53
N CYS A 14 24.53 2.16 3.83
CA CYS A 14 24.09 0.89 4.37
C CYS A 14 22.73 0.48 3.75
N LEU A 15 21.79 1.41 3.67
CA LEU A 15 20.49 1.15 3.05
C LEU A 15 20.61 0.77 1.56
N PHE A 16 21.48 1.45 0.82
CA PHE A 16 21.76 1.13 -0.59
C PHE A 16 22.17 -0.34 -0.78
N ILE A 17 23.08 -0.83 0.08
CA ILE A 17 23.54 -2.23 0.06
C ILE A 17 22.37 -3.20 0.30
N LEU A 18 21.48 -2.89 1.24
CA LEU A 18 20.32 -3.74 1.57
C LEU A 18 19.30 -3.79 0.43
N VAL A 19 19.02 -2.65 -0.22
CA VAL A 19 18.09 -2.60 -1.36
C VAL A 19 18.65 -3.41 -2.53
N TRP A 20 19.94 -3.32 -2.80
CA TRP A 20 20.59 -4.13 -3.84
C TRP A 20 20.64 -5.62 -3.51
N ASP A 21 20.63 -5.99 -2.22
CA ASP A 21 20.79 -7.40 -1.86
C ASP A 21 19.60 -8.25 -2.30
N VAL A 22 18.39 -7.69 -2.23
CA VAL A 22 17.12 -8.31 -2.63
C VAL A 22 16.83 -8.29 -4.15
N ILE A 23 17.76 -7.78 -4.97
CA ILE A 23 17.63 -7.73 -6.44
C ILE A 23 18.49 -8.85 -7.06
N PRO A 24 18.03 -9.62 -8.06
CA PRO A 24 18.81 -10.69 -8.67
C PRO A 24 19.79 -10.17 -9.74
N VAL A 25 21.04 -9.86 -9.34
CA VAL A 25 22.03 -9.23 -10.25
C VAL A 25 22.68 -10.20 -11.25
N ARG A 26 22.96 -11.45 -10.88
CA ARG A 26 23.78 -12.37 -11.71
C ARG A 26 23.17 -12.75 -13.06
N ASN A 27 21.85 -12.74 -13.14
CA ASN A 27 21.13 -13.20 -14.34
C ASN A 27 20.65 -12.02 -15.21
N SER A 28 21.06 -10.79 -14.89
CA SER A 28 20.64 -9.58 -15.60
C SER A 28 21.85 -8.71 -15.94
N ALA A 29 22.10 -8.55 -17.24
CA ALA A 29 23.13 -7.65 -17.75
C ALA A 29 22.83 -6.19 -17.36
N THR A 30 21.56 -5.80 -17.36
CA THR A 30 21.08 -4.47 -16.95
C THR A 30 21.41 -4.19 -15.50
N TYR A 31 21.00 -5.06 -14.57
CA TYR A 31 21.26 -4.86 -13.14
C TYR A 31 22.73 -4.95 -12.78
N SER A 32 23.49 -5.78 -13.50
CA SER A 32 24.94 -5.84 -13.34
C SER A 32 25.63 -4.53 -13.72
N LYS A 33 25.16 -3.86 -14.77
CA LYS A 33 25.66 -2.55 -15.20
C LYS A 33 25.26 -1.47 -14.20
N GLU A 34 23.99 -1.39 -13.82
CA GLU A 34 23.48 -0.40 -12.87
C GLU A 34 24.18 -0.49 -11.51
N LEU A 35 24.35 -1.70 -10.95
CA LEU A 35 25.04 -1.88 -9.67
C LEU A 35 26.45 -1.31 -9.73
N ARG A 36 27.19 -1.52 -10.83
CA ARG A 36 28.55 -1.00 -10.98
C ARG A 36 28.54 0.52 -11.05
N GLU A 37 27.72 1.10 -11.92
CA GLU A 37 27.65 2.55 -12.11
C GLU A 37 27.23 3.28 -10.83
N GLU A 38 26.19 2.79 -10.15
CA GLU A 38 25.71 3.39 -8.90
C GLU A 38 26.75 3.25 -7.77
N THR A 39 27.40 2.10 -7.66
CA THR A 39 28.43 1.88 -6.63
C THR A 39 29.66 2.76 -6.86
N ASP A 40 30.13 2.85 -8.11
CA ASP A 40 31.29 3.69 -8.47
C ASP A 40 31.00 5.18 -8.22
N ASN A 41 29.78 5.62 -8.52
CA ASN A 41 29.31 6.97 -8.21
C ASN A 41 29.33 7.24 -6.69
N LEU A 42 28.77 6.32 -5.90
CA LEU A 42 28.78 6.46 -4.44
C LEU A 42 30.20 6.51 -3.86
N ILE A 43 31.12 5.67 -4.34
CA ILE A 43 32.53 5.70 -3.92
C ILE A 43 33.17 7.06 -4.21
N GLN A 44 32.87 7.65 -5.37
CA GLN A 44 33.35 8.98 -5.71
C GLN A 44 32.78 10.05 -4.74
N ILE A 45 31.49 10.01 -4.44
CA ILE A 45 30.86 10.95 -3.50
C ILE A 45 31.46 10.82 -2.09
N ILE A 46 31.69 9.59 -1.62
CA ILE A 46 32.29 9.33 -0.30
C ILE A 46 33.69 9.94 -0.20
N LYS A 47 34.50 9.81 -1.27
CA LYS A 47 35.84 10.43 -1.35
C LYS A 47 35.76 11.96 -1.27
N GLU A 48 34.82 12.59 -1.96
CA GLU A 48 34.63 14.05 -1.93
C GLU A 48 34.16 14.57 -0.55
N LEU A 49 33.31 13.79 0.12
CA LEU A 49 32.81 14.11 1.46
C LEU A 49 33.84 13.87 2.56
N ASN A 50 34.96 13.19 2.27
CA ASN A 50 36.04 12.87 3.21
C ASN A 50 35.58 12.09 4.45
N ILE A 51 34.51 11.30 4.30
CA ILE A 51 33.87 10.48 5.36
C ILE A 51 34.86 9.45 5.96
N SER A 52 35.91 9.07 5.21
CA SER A 52 36.84 8.02 5.62
C SER A 52 37.85 8.41 6.72
N LYS A 53 37.86 9.68 7.18
CA LYS A 53 38.86 10.14 8.17
C LYS A 53 38.35 10.24 9.62
N GLU A 54 37.05 10.30 9.84
CA GLU A 54 36.49 10.57 11.19
C GLU A 54 35.91 9.34 11.91
N ASN A 55 35.55 8.25 11.20
CA ASN A 55 34.71 7.17 11.77
C ASN A 55 35.30 5.74 11.79
N ASP A 56 36.61 5.54 11.61
CA ASP A 56 37.32 4.22 11.56
C ASP A 56 36.81 3.19 10.53
N LYS A 57 35.64 3.42 9.89
CA LYS A 57 35.00 2.55 8.90
C LYS A 57 35.19 3.09 7.49
N ASN A 58 35.74 2.25 6.62
CA ASN A 58 35.98 2.59 5.22
C ASN A 58 34.78 2.17 4.34
N TYR A 59 33.74 3.00 4.27
CA TYR A 59 32.54 2.72 3.46
C TYR A 59 32.82 2.56 1.97
N SER A 60 33.84 3.23 1.42
CA SER A 60 34.28 3.02 0.04
C SER A 60 34.74 1.58 -0.18
N LYS A 61 35.52 1.04 0.78
CA LYS A 61 35.95 -0.36 0.73
C LYS A 61 34.77 -1.32 0.91
N ILE A 62 33.83 -1.03 1.80
CA ILE A 62 32.63 -1.86 1.99
C ILE A 62 31.82 -1.95 0.68
N LEU A 63 31.64 -0.83 -0.02
CA LEU A 63 30.96 -0.79 -1.31
C LEU A 63 31.72 -1.56 -2.41
N ASP A 64 33.04 -1.41 -2.48
CA ASP A 64 33.86 -2.17 -3.43
C ASP A 64 33.85 -3.69 -3.14
N ASP A 65 33.97 -4.08 -1.87
CA ASP A 65 33.90 -5.47 -1.43
C ASP A 65 32.52 -6.06 -1.73
N TYR A 66 31.44 -5.34 -1.42
CA TYR A 66 30.08 -5.74 -1.75
C TYR A 66 29.89 -5.92 -3.26
N LYS A 67 30.29 -4.93 -4.07
CA LYS A 67 30.27 -5.00 -5.53
C LYS A 67 30.97 -6.25 -6.05
N GLY A 68 32.15 -6.57 -5.51
CA GLY A 68 32.88 -7.80 -5.84
C GLY A 68 32.15 -9.07 -5.45
N TYR A 69 31.65 -9.15 -4.21
CA TYR A 69 30.97 -10.35 -3.68
C TYR A 69 29.67 -10.70 -4.40
N ARG A 70 29.00 -9.72 -5.04
CA ARG A 70 27.79 -9.98 -5.84
C ARG A 70 28.07 -10.90 -7.03
N PHE A 71 29.30 -10.91 -7.56
CA PHE A 71 29.71 -11.73 -8.69
C PHE A 71 30.38 -13.06 -8.31
N LEU A 72 30.68 -13.31 -7.02
CA LEU A 72 31.35 -14.55 -6.56
C LEU A 72 30.36 -15.69 -6.32
N SER A 73 30.61 -16.90 -6.81
CA SER A 73 29.72 -18.06 -6.57
C SER A 73 29.41 -18.32 -5.09
N SER A 74 30.37 -18.09 -4.19
CA SER A 74 30.22 -18.22 -2.74
C SER A 74 29.44 -17.06 -2.12
N GLN A 75 28.36 -17.37 -1.39
CA GLN A 75 27.51 -16.36 -0.76
C GLN A 75 27.99 -15.93 0.64
N THR A 76 28.92 -16.66 1.26
CA THR A 76 29.29 -16.47 2.67
C THR A 76 29.84 -15.08 2.95
N PHE A 77 30.73 -14.56 2.09
CA PHE A 77 31.31 -13.22 2.25
C PHE A 77 30.26 -12.11 2.10
N ARG A 78 29.33 -12.26 1.13
CA ARG A 78 28.22 -11.33 0.94
C ARG A 78 27.28 -11.32 2.15
N GLN A 79 26.87 -12.49 2.62
CA GLN A 79 25.95 -12.62 3.75
C GLN A 79 26.55 -12.02 5.02
N ASN A 80 27.83 -12.25 5.30
CA ASN A 80 28.53 -11.64 6.44
C ASN A 80 28.60 -10.11 6.32
N LEU A 81 28.87 -9.58 5.12
CA LEU A 81 28.88 -8.13 4.89
C LEU A 81 27.49 -7.53 5.10
N VAL A 82 26.45 -8.12 4.50
CA VAL A 82 25.06 -7.66 4.63
C VAL A 82 24.60 -7.73 6.08
N HIS A 83 24.98 -8.77 6.82
CA HIS A 83 24.71 -8.90 8.26
C HIS A 83 25.34 -7.76 9.08
N ASN A 84 26.59 -7.40 8.77
CA ASN A 84 27.25 -6.27 9.44
C ASN A 84 26.58 -4.93 9.11
N VAL A 85 26.11 -4.76 7.87
CA VAL A 85 25.34 -3.58 7.44
C VAL A 85 23.99 -3.48 8.17
N TRP A 86 23.32 -4.61 8.40
CA TRP A 86 22.10 -4.64 9.23
C TRP A 86 22.36 -4.20 10.67
N LYS A 87 23.39 -4.76 11.32
CA LYS A 87 23.78 -4.36 12.69
C LYS A 87 24.11 -2.88 12.79
N GLU A 88 24.73 -2.34 11.76
CA GLU A 88 25.05 -0.93 11.69
C GLU A 88 23.79 -0.06 11.67
N LEU A 89 22.77 -0.43 10.89
CA LEU A 89 21.51 0.30 10.86
C LEU A 89 20.67 0.15 12.15
N GLU A 90 20.76 -1.01 12.81
CA GLU A 90 20.18 -1.23 14.15
C GLU A 90 20.72 -0.24 15.18
N ASN A 91 22.03 0.01 15.16
CA ASN A 91 22.66 1.00 16.05
C ASN A 91 22.27 2.45 15.76
N HIS A 92 21.71 2.75 14.57
CA HIS A 92 21.33 4.10 14.13
C HIS A 92 19.81 4.31 14.07
N GLY A 93 19.06 3.63 14.95
CA GLY A 93 17.64 3.90 15.17
C GLY A 93 16.67 2.95 14.49
N LEU A 94 17.14 1.86 13.86
CA LEU A 94 16.27 0.75 13.50
C LEU A 94 15.92 -0.07 14.74
N LYS A 95 14.78 0.22 15.39
CA LYS A 95 14.29 -0.55 16.55
C LYS A 95 14.20 -2.04 16.20
N ASN A 96 15.09 -2.90 16.74
CA ASN A 96 15.12 -4.39 16.82
C ASN A 96 14.23 -5.26 15.87
N ASN A 97 13.91 -4.77 14.68
CA ASN A 97 12.98 -5.35 13.72
C ASN A 97 13.60 -5.37 12.31
N SER A 98 14.91 -5.63 12.20
CA SER A 98 15.61 -5.78 10.92
C SER A 98 14.93 -6.79 9.99
N TYR A 99 14.35 -7.84 10.56
CA TYR A 99 13.55 -8.82 9.82
C TYR A 99 12.32 -8.22 9.13
N ALA A 100 11.60 -7.29 9.79
CA ALA A 100 10.41 -6.66 9.22
C ALA A 100 10.77 -5.74 8.04
N VAL A 101 11.90 -5.02 8.12
CA VAL A 101 12.38 -4.18 7.00
C VAL A 101 12.88 -5.04 5.85
N SER A 102 13.58 -6.14 6.14
CA SER A 102 13.99 -7.12 5.13
C SER A 102 12.78 -7.72 4.39
N GLU A 103 11.72 -8.07 5.13
CA GLU A 103 10.47 -8.58 4.56
C GLU A 103 9.72 -7.51 3.74
N GLN A 104 9.71 -6.26 4.18
CA GLN A 104 9.14 -5.17 3.39
C GLN A 104 9.91 -4.94 2.08
N LEU A 105 11.26 -4.93 2.14
CA LEU A 105 12.11 -4.80 0.96
C LEU A 105 11.94 -5.97 0.00
N SER A 106 11.76 -7.20 0.49
CA SER A 106 11.54 -8.35 -0.38
C SER A 106 10.19 -8.27 -1.10
N ARG A 107 9.15 -7.74 -0.43
CA ARG A 107 7.80 -7.50 -0.97
C ARG A 107 7.73 -6.32 -1.94
N CYS A 108 8.67 -5.38 -1.91
CA CYS A 108 8.70 -4.27 -2.87
C CYS A 108 8.86 -4.77 -4.31
N SER A 109 8.13 -4.16 -5.24
CA SER A 109 8.32 -4.38 -6.67
C SER A 109 9.73 -3.93 -7.11
N ILE A 110 10.20 -4.42 -8.26
CA ILE A 110 11.49 -3.99 -8.82
C ILE A 110 11.47 -2.48 -9.09
N PHE A 111 10.35 -1.95 -9.58
CA PHE A 111 10.15 -0.51 -9.72
C PHE A 111 10.28 0.25 -8.39
N GLN A 112 9.61 -0.20 -7.33
CA GLN A 112 9.73 0.43 -6.01
C GLN A 112 11.16 0.37 -5.46
N LYS A 113 11.89 -0.74 -5.70
CA LYS A 113 13.31 -0.86 -5.37
C LYS A 113 14.14 0.13 -6.17
N LYS A 114 13.86 0.32 -7.47
CA LYS A 114 14.52 1.29 -8.34
C LYS A 114 14.29 2.73 -7.87
N GLU A 115 13.04 3.10 -7.55
CA GLU A 115 12.70 4.41 -6.98
C GLU A 115 13.38 4.62 -5.62
N LEU A 116 13.44 3.59 -4.78
CA LEU A 116 14.13 3.66 -3.50
C LEU A 116 15.64 3.89 -3.68
N ARG A 117 16.28 3.20 -4.64
CA ARG A 117 17.70 3.46 -4.99
C ARG A 117 17.88 4.89 -5.51
N ALA A 118 17.02 5.36 -6.40
CA ALA A 118 17.07 6.72 -6.94
C ALA A 118 16.92 7.78 -5.83
N MET A 119 16.01 7.55 -4.89
CA MET A 119 15.82 8.40 -3.71
C MET A 119 17.08 8.43 -2.83
N ILE A 120 17.67 7.27 -2.53
CA ILE A 120 18.91 7.16 -1.75
C ILE A 120 20.06 7.92 -2.43
N LEU A 121 20.26 7.72 -3.73
CA LEU A 121 21.29 8.40 -4.51
C LEU A 121 21.07 9.92 -4.55
N SER A 122 19.83 10.36 -4.74
CA SER A 122 19.46 11.79 -4.70
C SER A 122 19.78 12.40 -3.34
N ARG A 123 19.44 11.70 -2.25
CA ARG A 123 19.69 12.18 -0.90
C ARG A 123 21.18 12.29 -0.60
N ILE A 124 21.98 11.29 -0.98
CA ILE A 124 23.45 11.34 -0.84
C ILE A 124 24.05 12.49 -1.66
N LYS A 125 23.59 12.71 -2.90
CA LYS A 125 24.02 13.86 -3.72
C LYS A 125 23.63 15.21 -3.09
N SER A 126 22.50 15.28 -2.39
CA SER A 126 22.12 16.50 -1.66
C SER A 126 23.13 16.84 -0.55
N PHE A 127 23.63 15.85 0.20
CA PHE A 127 24.69 16.04 1.20
C PHE A 127 25.99 16.52 0.55
N GLN A 128 26.38 15.98 -0.60
CA GLN A 128 27.53 16.44 -1.38
C GLN A 128 27.39 17.91 -1.78
N SER A 129 26.22 18.32 -2.29
CA SER A 129 25.96 19.70 -2.65
C SER A 129 26.01 20.65 -1.46
N PHE A 130 25.52 20.21 -0.30
CA PHE A 130 25.53 20.99 0.94
C PHE A 130 26.95 21.11 1.52
N SER A 131 27.73 20.02 1.47
CA SER A 131 29.13 20.01 1.90
C SER A 131 30.00 20.99 1.09
N ARG A 132 29.80 21.08 -0.24
CA ARG A 132 30.48 22.08 -1.07
C ARG A 132 30.13 23.50 -0.67
N LYS A 133 28.83 23.79 -0.50
CA LYS A 133 28.38 25.12 -0.02
C LYS A 133 28.95 25.48 1.35
N ILE A 134 29.05 24.51 2.27
CA ILE A 134 29.68 24.76 3.58
C ILE A 134 31.17 25.05 3.43
N LYS A 135 31.90 24.32 2.57
CA LYS A 135 33.32 24.59 2.30
C LYS A 135 33.50 26.00 1.71
N GLU A 136 32.68 26.37 0.73
CA GLU A 136 32.66 27.72 0.14
C GLU A 136 32.35 28.82 1.19
N VAL A 137 31.38 28.59 2.07
CA VAL A 137 31.02 29.54 3.14
C VAL A 137 32.11 29.62 4.22
N LYS A 138 32.74 28.50 4.58
CA LYS A 138 33.87 28.47 5.53
C LYS A 138 35.10 29.17 4.97
N GLU A 139 35.34 29.09 3.67
CA GLU A 139 36.40 29.84 2.98
C GLU A 139 36.11 31.36 2.95
N LEU A 140 34.82 31.75 2.90
CA LEU A 140 34.38 33.16 2.96
C LEU A 140 34.34 33.75 4.39
N GLN A 141 34.24 32.92 5.44
CA GLN A 141 34.12 33.35 6.84
C GLN A 141 35.46 33.42 7.61
N GLN A 142 36.60 33.16 6.96
CA GLN A 142 37.94 33.35 7.56
C GLN A 142 38.46 34.81 7.51
N ALA A 143 37.57 35.81 7.49
CA ALA A 143 37.88 37.21 7.80
C ALA A 143 37.13 37.61 9.08
N PRO A 144 37.79 38.19 10.11
CA PRO A 144 37.30 38.13 11.48
C PRO A 144 36.29 39.23 11.80
N LEU A 145 35.12 38.90 12.37
CA LEU A 145 34.41 39.82 13.26
C LEU A 145 33.40 39.15 14.22
N ASN A 146 33.88 39.02 15.45
CA ASN A 146 33.30 39.39 16.76
C ASN A 146 31.82 39.15 17.14
N ASN A 147 31.70 38.50 18.30
CA ASN A 147 30.61 38.29 19.25
C ASN A 147 29.56 39.41 19.44
N LYS A 148 28.28 39.00 19.55
CA LYS A 148 27.34 39.23 20.67
C LYS A 148 25.91 38.93 20.21
N MET A 149 25.35 37.74 20.49
CA MET A 149 23.90 37.49 20.39
C MET A 149 23.44 36.10 20.90
N LYS A 150 24.07 35.52 21.94
CA LYS A 150 23.84 34.08 22.24
C LYS A 150 23.26 33.66 23.59
N ASP A 151 22.94 34.55 24.54
CA ASP A 151 22.60 34.07 25.89
C ASP A 151 21.12 34.16 26.31
N GLU A 152 20.25 34.95 25.66
CA GLU A 152 18.88 35.17 26.21
C GLU A 152 17.82 34.16 25.72
N ASN A 153 18.04 33.47 24.60
CA ASN A 153 17.04 32.55 24.03
C ASN A 153 17.14 31.10 24.54
N GLN A 154 18.23 30.71 25.21
CA GLN A 154 18.43 29.32 25.67
C GLN A 154 17.73 29.03 27.01
N GLU A 155 17.62 30.00 27.92
CA GLU A 155 16.96 29.81 29.22
C GLU A 155 15.43 29.67 29.10
N ILE A 156 14.81 30.37 28.15
CA ILE A 156 13.35 30.34 27.95
C ILE A 156 12.89 28.93 27.50
N ILE A 157 13.65 28.30 26.60
CA ILE A 157 13.32 26.97 26.04
C ILE A 157 13.50 25.85 27.09
N LEU A 158 14.46 26.00 28.00
CA LEU A 158 14.67 25.03 29.09
C LEU A 158 13.52 25.05 30.09
N SER A 159 12.98 26.23 30.42
CA SER A 159 11.87 26.36 31.38
C SER A 159 10.51 25.87 30.84
N GLU A 160 10.24 26.00 29.53
CA GLU A 160 9.01 25.45 28.92
C GLU A 160 9.00 23.92 28.85
N ASN A 161 10.16 23.29 28.64
CA ASN A 161 10.25 21.82 28.59
C ASN A 161 10.01 21.17 29.97
N GLU A 162 10.51 21.79 31.05
CA GLU A 162 10.27 21.33 32.42
C GLU A 162 8.78 21.45 32.82
N SER A 163 8.07 22.46 32.31
CA SER A 163 6.63 22.63 32.54
C SER A 163 5.79 21.57 31.82
N LEU A 164 6.21 21.15 30.62
CA LEU A 164 5.51 20.14 29.83
C LEU A 164 5.73 18.72 30.36
N GLU A 165 6.93 18.40 30.87
CA GLU A 165 7.20 17.09 31.48
C GLU A 165 6.34 16.84 32.72
N ASN A 166 6.14 17.87 33.56
CA ASN A 166 5.29 17.77 34.75
C ASN A 166 3.80 17.55 34.41
N GLN A 167 3.29 18.14 33.31
CA GLN A 167 1.91 17.94 32.87
C GLN A 167 1.65 16.52 32.32
N ILE A 168 2.67 15.86 31.77
CA ILE A 168 2.55 14.50 31.23
C ILE A 168 2.47 13.47 32.36
N VAL A 169 3.17 13.71 33.48
CA VAL A 169 3.13 12.86 34.67
C VAL A 169 1.74 12.89 35.33
N ASP A 170 1.13 14.07 35.49
CA ASP A 170 -0.21 14.24 36.06
C ASP A 170 -1.32 13.58 35.21
N LEU A 171 -1.16 13.56 33.88
CA LEU A 171 -2.11 12.89 32.97
C LEU A 171 -1.99 11.36 32.99
N ALA A 172 -0.82 10.82 33.33
CA ALA A 172 -0.60 9.37 33.44
C ALA A 172 -1.23 8.80 34.72
N ASP A 173 -1.12 9.50 35.84
CA ASP A 173 -1.67 9.07 37.14
C ASP A 173 -3.21 9.11 37.17
N ASN A 174 -3.82 10.08 36.49
CA ASN A 174 -5.28 10.15 36.35
C ASN A 174 -5.87 9.00 35.50
N LYS A 175 -5.07 8.38 34.62
CA LYS A 175 -5.52 7.27 33.76
C LYS A 175 -5.54 5.92 34.47
N LEU A 176 -4.73 5.76 35.52
CA LEU A 176 -4.68 4.55 36.36
C LEU A 176 -5.88 4.45 37.34
N GLN A 177 -6.46 5.59 37.75
CA GLN A 177 -7.62 5.60 38.65
C GLN A 177 -8.95 5.26 37.95
N ILE A 178 -9.08 5.55 36.65
CA ILE A 178 -10.30 5.26 35.88
C ILE A 178 -10.43 3.76 35.53
N GLY A 179 -9.34 3.01 35.55
CA GLY A 179 -9.33 1.57 35.22
C GLY A 179 -9.84 0.64 36.34
N ASN A 180 -9.96 1.12 37.58
CA ASN A 180 -10.20 0.28 38.75
C ASN A 180 -11.57 0.47 39.44
N SER A 181 -12.47 1.25 38.85
CA SER A 181 -13.80 1.50 39.43
C SER A 181 -14.96 1.05 38.53
N ALA A 182 -15.10 -0.26 38.33
CA ALA A 182 -16.38 -0.83 37.92
C ALA A 182 -16.59 -2.28 38.43
N ILE A 183 -17.35 -2.36 39.53
CA ILE A 183 -18.44 -3.33 39.79
C ILE A 183 -18.06 -4.80 39.99
N LEU A 184 -17.97 -5.16 41.28
CA LEU A 184 -18.35 -6.47 41.79
C LEU A 184 -19.83 -6.73 41.46
N LYS A 185 -20.14 -7.76 40.66
CA LYS A 185 -21.41 -8.50 40.74
C LYS A 185 -21.18 -9.96 40.32
N ASP A 186 -21.72 -10.83 41.15
CA ASP A 186 -21.74 -12.28 41.06
C ASP A 186 -22.54 -12.71 39.84
N GLU A 187 -21.89 -13.35 38.86
CA GLU A 187 -22.50 -13.76 37.60
C GLU A 187 -22.22 -15.24 37.32
N SER A 188 -23.29 -15.99 37.06
CA SER A 188 -23.27 -17.43 36.80
C SER A 188 -22.33 -17.79 35.63
N ARG A 189 -21.75 -19.00 35.65
CA ARG A 189 -20.85 -19.52 34.60
C ARG A 189 -21.36 -19.33 33.16
N ASP A 190 -22.68 -19.32 32.96
CA ASP A 190 -23.30 -19.19 31.64
C ASP A 190 -23.16 -17.78 31.04
N THR A 191 -23.22 -16.70 31.84
CA THR A 191 -23.02 -15.33 31.33
C THR A 191 -21.55 -15.05 31.04
N GLN A 192 -20.63 -15.56 31.86
CA GLN A 192 -19.18 -15.48 31.57
C GLN A 192 -18.79 -16.23 30.28
N GLU A 193 -19.42 -17.37 29.99
CA GLU A 193 -19.14 -18.12 28.77
C GLU A 193 -19.74 -17.46 27.51
N LEU A 194 -20.91 -16.83 27.64
CA LEU A 194 -21.51 -15.99 26.60
C LEU A 194 -20.65 -14.75 26.31
N GLU A 195 -20.26 -14.00 27.34
CA GLU A 195 -19.37 -12.84 27.20
C GLU A 195 -18.01 -13.22 26.60
N LYS A 196 -17.48 -14.40 26.95
CA LYS A 196 -16.23 -14.90 26.38
C LYS A 196 -16.39 -15.25 24.90
N ARG A 197 -17.49 -15.90 24.50
CA ARG A 197 -17.80 -16.20 23.09
C ARG A 197 -18.07 -14.93 22.28
N GLU A 198 -18.76 -13.95 22.85
CA GLU A 198 -18.97 -12.64 22.22
C GLU A 198 -17.65 -11.90 22.05
N ASN A 199 -16.81 -11.85 23.09
CA ASN A 199 -15.48 -11.23 23.01
C ASN A 199 -14.55 -11.90 22.00
N GLU A 200 -14.58 -13.23 21.89
CA GLU A 200 -13.84 -13.98 20.86
C GLU A 200 -14.37 -13.68 19.45
N ASN A 201 -15.69 -13.57 19.29
CA ASN A 201 -16.32 -13.22 18.01
C ASN A 201 -15.98 -11.77 17.60
N LEU A 202 -16.01 -10.82 18.54
CA LEU A 202 -15.60 -9.42 18.32
C LEU A 202 -14.11 -9.33 17.95
N LYS A 203 -13.23 -10.11 18.60
CA LYS A 203 -11.80 -10.18 18.27
C LYS A 203 -11.57 -10.71 16.85
N THR A 204 -12.23 -11.81 16.48
CA THR A 204 -12.12 -12.38 15.12
C THR A 204 -12.67 -11.41 14.07
N GLN A 205 -13.80 -10.75 14.32
CA GLN A 205 -14.36 -9.74 13.41
C GLN A 205 -13.43 -8.53 13.25
N SER A 206 -12.84 -8.04 14.35
CA SER A 206 -11.87 -6.95 14.34
C SER A 206 -10.64 -7.33 13.52
N HIS A 207 -10.13 -8.55 13.68
CA HIS A 207 -9.01 -9.06 12.90
C HIS A 207 -9.34 -9.14 11.40
N ASN A 208 -10.50 -9.70 11.03
CA ASN A 208 -10.94 -9.79 9.64
C ASN A 208 -11.15 -8.42 8.99
N THR A 209 -11.64 -7.43 9.75
CA THR A 209 -11.82 -6.06 9.26
C THR A 209 -10.46 -5.40 8.98
N LYS A 210 -9.50 -5.51 9.92
CA LYS A 210 -8.15 -4.96 9.74
C LYS A 210 -7.44 -5.58 8.54
N LYS A 211 -7.52 -6.90 8.39
CA LYS A 211 -6.98 -7.62 7.24
C LYS A 211 -7.60 -7.12 5.93
N LEU A 212 -8.93 -6.99 5.87
CA LEU A 212 -9.61 -6.49 4.68
C LEU A 212 -9.17 -5.07 4.31
N ILE A 213 -9.05 -4.15 5.29
CA ILE A 213 -8.59 -2.78 5.03
C ILE A 213 -7.16 -2.78 4.48
N GLN A 214 -6.28 -3.63 5.01
CA GLN A 214 -4.92 -3.80 4.48
C GLN A 214 -4.94 -4.34 3.05
N ASP A 215 -5.72 -5.40 2.80
CA ASP A 215 -5.83 -6.00 1.46
C ASP A 215 -6.40 -5.01 0.41
N ILE A 216 -7.36 -4.16 0.81
CA ILE A 216 -7.90 -3.08 -0.03
C ILE A 216 -6.82 -2.03 -0.34
N THR A 217 -5.99 -1.69 0.66
CA THR A 217 -4.92 -0.70 0.52
C THR A 217 -3.82 -1.22 -0.42
N ASP A 218 -3.37 -2.46 -0.23
CA ASP A 218 -2.40 -3.12 -1.11
C ASP A 218 -2.91 -3.15 -2.57
N LEU A 219 -4.20 -3.47 -2.74
CA LEU A 219 -4.82 -3.51 -4.06
C LEU A 219 -4.84 -2.13 -4.73
N GLN A 220 -5.12 -1.07 -3.97
CA GLN A 220 -5.11 0.30 -4.45
C GLN A 220 -3.70 0.72 -4.93
N ASP A 221 -2.66 0.32 -4.22
CA ASP A 221 -1.27 0.58 -4.61
C ASP A 221 -0.91 -0.21 -5.87
N MET A 222 -1.21 -1.52 -5.91
CA MET A 222 -0.99 -2.36 -7.09
C MET A 222 -1.69 -1.83 -8.34
N LEU A 223 -2.93 -1.37 -8.21
CA LEU A 223 -3.68 -0.77 -9.31
C LEU A 223 -3.06 0.54 -9.79
N THR A 224 -2.51 1.34 -8.88
CA THR A 224 -1.85 2.61 -9.24
C THR A 224 -0.66 2.36 -10.14
N ASP A 225 0.18 1.38 -9.79
CA ASP A 225 1.35 1.00 -10.59
C ASP A 225 0.91 0.39 -11.93
N PHE A 226 0.01 -0.60 -11.90
CA PHE A 226 -0.39 -1.32 -13.11
C PHE A 226 -1.13 -0.45 -14.12
N THR A 227 -1.82 0.60 -13.70
CA THR A 227 -2.59 1.48 -14.60
C THR A 227 -1.87 2.77 -14.95
N MET A 228 -0.59 2.88 -14.57
CA MET A 228 0.23 4.04 -14.87
C MET A 228 0.35 4.27 -16.39
N VAL A 229 0.15 5.50 -16.82
CA VAL A 229 0.24 5.93 -18.23
C VAL A 229 1.17 7.12 -18.42
N GLN A 230 1.84 7.53 -17.34
CA GLN A 230 2.79 8.63 -17.30
C GLN A 230 4.19 8.07 -17.01
N GLY A 231 5.22 8.73 -17.53
CA GLY A 231 6.61 8.30 -17.39
C GLY A 231 7.26 8.01 -18.73
N SER A 232 8.59 7.83 -18.74
CA SER A 232 9.36 7.46 -19.93
C SER A 232 8.96 6.11 -20.52
N ASP A 233 8.40 5.25 -19.67
CA ASP A 233 8.18 3.84 -19.97
C ASP A 233 6.87 3.63 -20.75
N TYR A 234 6.03 4.67 -20.86
CA TYR A 234 4.69 4.61 -21.43
C TYR A 234 4.48 5.63 -22.54
N LYS A 235 3.75 5.21 -23.57
CA LYS A 235 3.24 6.10 -24.62
C LYS A 235 1.73 5.95 -24.75
N ILE A 236 1.00 7.04 -24.59
CA ILE A 236 -0.47 7.03 -24.68
C ILE A 236 -0.91 7.00 -26.15
N ASN A 237 -1.88 6.13 -26.45
CA ASN A 237 -2.62 6.18 -27.71
C ASN A 237 -3.74 7.22 -27.60
N ASN A 238 -3.45 8.46 -28.00
CA ASN A 238 -4.34 9.60 -27.78
C ASN A 238 -5.75 9.42 -28.36
N ASN A 239 -5.90 8.76 -29.51
CA ASN A 239 -7.21 8.58 -30.17
C ASN A 239 -8.11 7.64 -29.36
N GLU A 240 -7.58 6.47 -28.98
CA GLU A 240 -8.30 5.49 -28.16
C GLU A 240 -8.55 6.04 -26.74
N ALA A 241 -7.55 6.70 -26.15
CA ALA A 241 -7.67 7.33 -24.84
C ALA A 241 -8.77 8.41 -24.82
N ASN A 242 -8.80 9.31 -25.80
CA ASN A 242 -9.82 10.36 -25.90
C ASN A 242 -11.22 9.76 -26.14
N SER A 243 -11.32 8.68 -26.91
CA SER A 243 -12.58 7.97 -27.10
C SER A 243 -13.10 7.38 -25.79
N LEU A 244 -12.21 6.79 -24.99
CA LEU A 244 -12.54 6.26 -23.68
C LEU A 244 -12.95 7.36 -22.68
N LEU A 245 -12.19 8.45 -22.61
CA LEU A 245 -12.48 9.60 -21.74
C LEU A 245 -13.88 10.18 -22.03
N ARG A 246 -14.23 10.35 -23.31
CA ARG A 246 -15.56 10.82 -23.72
C ARG A 246 -16.67 9.84 -23.35
N ALA A 247 -16.43 8.53 -23.49
CA ALA A 247 -17.40 7.51 -23.11
C ALA A 247 -17.76 7.58 -21.61
N PHE A 248 -16.82 8.03 -20.77
CA PHE A 248 -17.01 8.27 -19.34
C PHE A 248 -17.36 9.72 -18.98
N LYS A 249 -17.66 10.58 -19.98
CA LYS A 249 -18.04 12.00 -19.80
C LYS A 249 -16.97 12.85 -19.09
N CYS A 250 -15.70 12.46 -19.21
CA CYS A 250 -14.57 13.28 -18.79
C CYS A 250 -14.44 14.51 -19.71
N GLU A 251 -14.02 15.65 -19.16
CA GLU A 251 -13.86 16.93 -19.86
C GLU A 251 -12.42 17.22 -20.29
N VAL A 252 -11.52 16.27 -20.06
CA VAL A 252 -10.11 16.36 -20.46
C VAL A 252 -9.84 15.64 -21.78
N ASN A 253 -8.84 16.09 -22.52
CA ASN A 253 -8.33 15.42 -23.72
C ASN A 253 -6.80 15.30 -23.67
N CYS A 254 -6.28 14.20 -24.20
CA CYS A 254 -4.86 13.97 -24.45
C CYS A 254 -4.39 14.73 -25.70
N PRO A 255 -3.13 15.21 -25.75
CA PRO A 255 -2.09 15.04 -24.73
C PRO A 255 -2.09 16.19 -23.71
N SER A 256 -2.43 15.90 -22.45
CA SER A 256 -2.22 16.82 -21.34
C SER A 256 -1.89 16.01 -20.08
N SER A 257 -1.06 16.57 -19.18
CA SER A 257 -0.67 15.89 -17.94
C SER A 257 -1.90 15.49 -17.11
N ARG A 258 -2.89 16.40 -17.03
CA ARG A 258 -4.18 16.14 -16.39
C ARG A 258 -4.96 15.02 -17.06
N ALA A 259 -5.03 14.98 -18.40
CA ALA A 259 -5.72 13.88 -19.09
C ALA A 259 -5.04 12.53 -18.84
N SER A 260 -3.72 12.49 -18.75
CA SER A 260 -3.00 11.25 -18.41
C SER A 260 -3.32 10.78 -16.99
N LEU A 261 -3.44 11.68 -16.01
CA LEU A 261 -3.87 11.33 -14.65
C LEU A 261 -5.29 10.76 -14.62
N VAL A 262 -6.22 11.45 -15.30
CA VAL A 262 -7.63 11.02 -15.41
C VAL A 262 -7.73 9.67 -16.12
N LEU A 263 -6.93 9.45 -17.18
CA LEU A 263 -6.86 8.17 -17.88
C LEU A 263 -6.36 7.06 -16.94
N GLY A 264 -5.30 7.28 -16.17
CA GLY A 264 -4.80 6.30 -15.21
C GLY A 264 -5.88 5.86 -14.21
N PHE A 265 -6.57 6.83 -13.60
CA PHE A 265 -7.71 6.55 -12.70
C PHE A 265 -8.81 5.77 -13.42
N LEU A 266 -9.16 6.16 -14.63
CA LEU A 266 -10.19 5.47 -15.40
C LEU A 266 -9.82 4.01 -15.70
N LEU A 267 -8.55 3.74 -15.99
CA LEU A 267 -8.04 2.38 -16.19
C LEU A 267 -8.10 1.54 -14.90
N GLN A 268 -7.95 2.14 -13.71
CA GLN A 268 -8.17 1.42 -12.43
C GLN A 268 -9.62 0.93 -12.33
N ARG A 269 -10.58 1.83 -12.57
CA ARG A 269 -12.01 1.49 -12.55
C ARG A 269 -12.34 0.39 -13.54
N ILE A 270 -11.83 0.50 -14.77
CA ILE A 270 -12.06 -0.50 -15.82
C ILE A 270 -11.44 -1.85 -15.45
N THR A 271 -10.28 -1.85 -14.81
CA THR A 271 -9.59 -3.07 -14.36
C THR A 271 -10.45 -3.82 -13.36
N ILE A 272 -10.86 -3.15 -12.27
CA ILE A 272 -11.72 -3.74 -11.24
C ILE A 272 -13.03 -4.25 -11.86
N ALA A 273 -13.73 -3.40 -12.61
CA ALA A 273 -15.02 -3.75 -13.21
C ALA A 273 -14.91 -4.95 -14.18
N LYS A 274 -13.84 -5.01 -14.96
CA LYS A 274 -13.63 -6.11 -15.91
C LYS A 274 -13.40 -7.43 -15.19
N ILE A 275 -12.58 -7.45 -14.13
CA ILE A 275 -12.31 -8.67 -13.37
C ILE A 275 -13.60 -9.17 -12.70
N ILE A 276 -14.35 -8.29 -12.04
CA ILE A 276 -15.63 -8.64 -11.39
C ILE A 276 -16.59 -9.28 -12.40
N VAL A 277 -16.77 -8.67 -13.58
CA VAL A 277 -17.65 -9.22 -14.63
C VAL A 277 -17.20 -10.59 -15.13
N GLU A 278 -15.90 -10.85 -15.29
CA GLU A 278 -15.43 -12.16 -15.74
C GLU A 278 -15.60 -13.24 -14.66
N VAL A 279 -15.46 -12.88 -13.39
CA VAL A 279 -15.66 -13.78 -12.24
C VAL A 279 -17.14 -14.11 -12.06
N GLU A 280 -18.01 -13.12 -12.16
CA GLU A 280 -19.47 -13.33 -12.15
C GLU A 280 -19.90 -14.26 -13.28
N LYS A 281 -19.37 -14.09 -14.50
CA LYS A 281 -19.63 -15.01 -15.61
C LYS A 281 -19.16 -16.43 -15.33
N TYR A 282 -18.02 -16.59 -14.67
CA TYR A 282 -17.50 -17.91 -14.30
C TYR A 282 -18.39 -18.59 -13.26
N LEU A 283 -18.80 -17.86 -12.22
CA LEU A 283 -19.60 -18.42 -11.13
C LEU A 283 -21.07 -18.62 -11.51
N ASN A 284 -21.60 -17.82 -12.43
CA ASN A 284 -22.97 -17.98 -12.93
C ASN A 284 -23.06 -18.81 -14.22
N GLY A 285 -21.93 -19.16 -14.83
CA GLY A 285 -21.88 -19.88 -16.10
C GLY A 285 -22.14 -21.38 -15.96
N PHE A 286 -22.71 -21.98 -17.00
CA PHE A 286 -22.72 -23.44 -17.17
C PHE A 286 -21.34 -23.91 -17.63
N SER A 287 -20.82 -24.97 -16.99
CA SER A 287 -19.56 -25.62 -17.39
C SER A 287 -19.81 -27.12 -17.38
N GLU A 288 -19.50 -27.78 -18.50
CA GLU A 288 -19.62 -29.23 -18.66
C GLU A 288 -18.52 -29.99 -17.88
N ASN A 289 -17.43 -29.32 -17.49
CA ASN A 289 -16.32 -29.91 -16.75
C ASN A 289 -16.45 -29.68 -15.23
N GLN A 290 -17.05 -30.64 -14.52
CA GLN A 290 -17.26 -30.61 -13.06
C GLN A 290 -15.98 -30.40 -12.23
N LYS A 291 -14.81 -30.91 -12.68
CA LYS A 291 -13.54 -30.74 -11.95
C LYS A 291 -13.00 -29.31 -11.93
N MET A 292 -13.41 -28.46 -12.88
CA MET A 292 -12.94 -27.07 -13.00
C MET A 292 -13.97 -26.06 -12.49
N ALA A 293 -14.92 -26.47 -11.65
CA ALA A 293 -15.96 -25.57 -11.13
C ALA A 293 -16.27 -25.80 -9.64
N LEU A 294 -15.35 -26.42 -8.88
CA LEU A 294 -15.57 -26.68 -7.46
C LEU A 294 -15.79 -25.38 -6.67
N GLU A 295 -15.08 -24.31 -7.01
CA GLU A 295 -15.30 -22.99 -6.39
C GLU A 295 -16.74 -22.52 -6.56
N ARG A 296 -17.28 -22.68 -7.77
CA ARG A 296 -18.67 -22.34 -8.09
C ARG A 296 -19.64 -23.19 -7.28
N ASP A 297 -19.45 -24.50 -7.30
CA ASP A 297 -20.37 -25.43 -6.66
C ASP A 297 -20.37 -25.23 -5.13
N ILE A 298 -19.20 -24.94 -4.54
CA ILE A 298 -19.08 -24.56 -3.13
C ILE A 298 -19.82 -23.25 -2.85
N VAL A 299 -19.61 -22.21 -3.67
CA VAL A 299 -20.30 -20.91 -3.50
C VAL A 299 -21.81 -21.08 -3.56
N ASN A 300 -22.32 -21.76 -4.60
CA ASN A 300 -23.75 -21.96 -4.81
C ASN A 300 -24.41 -22.80 -3.70
N THR A 301 -23.74 -23.88 -3.28
CA THR A 301 -24.22 -24.73 -2.17
C THR A 301 -24.26 -23.94 -0.87
N THR A 302 -23.24 -23.12 -0.62
CA THR A 302 -23.15 -22.29 0.60
C THR A 302 -24.25 -21.24 0.65
N GLU A 303 -24.48 -20.51 -0.43
CA GLU A 303 -25.57 -19.51 -0.50
C GLU A 303 -26.95 -20.19 -0.38
N THR A 304 -27.13 -21.37 -0.95
CA THR A 304 -28.36 -22.16 -0.79
C THR A 304 -28.59 -22.56 0.67
N LEU A 305 -27.56 -23.08 1.35
CA LEU A 305 -27.63 -23.46 2.76
C LEU A 305 -27.92 -22.26 3.66
N ILE A 306 -27.25 -21.12 3.43
CA ILE A 306 -27.49 -19.87 4.15
C ILE A 306 -28.97 -19.46 4.03
N ASN A 307 -29.52 -19.48 2.81
CA ASN A 307 -30.92 -19.11 2.58
C ASN A 307 -31.89 -20.08 3.29
N GLN A 308 -31.60 -21.38 3.27
CA GLN A 308 -32.41 -22.37 3.98
C GLN A 308 -32.40 -22.15 5.49
N ILE A 309 -31.26 -21.80 6.09
CA ILE A 309 -31.16 -21.51 7.52
C ILE A 309 -31.89 -20.22 7.89
N ILE A 310 -31.80 -19.18 7.05
CA ILE A 310 -32.57 -17.93 7.25
C ILE A 310 -34.08 -18.21 7.16
N LEU A 311 -34.51 -19.08 6.24
CA LEU A 311 -35.92 -19.47 6.15
C LEU A 311 -36.36 -20.33 7.34
N PHE A 312 -35.47 -21.19 7.85
CA PHE A 312 -35.70 -21.98 9.05
C PHE A 312 -35.92 -21.07 10.28
N GLU A 313 -35.03 -20.08 10.47
CA GLU A 313 -35.12 -19.07 11.54
C GLU A 313 -36.43 -18.29 11.50
N LYS A 314 -36.87 -17.85 10.32
CA LYS A 314 -38.10 -17.06 10.18
C LYS A 314 -39.41 -17.83 10.37
N ASN A 315 -39.42 -19.12 10.03
CA ASN A 315 -40.67 -19.90 9.95
C ASN A 315 -41.00 -20.69 11.23
N TRP A 316 -40.04 -20.91 12.11
CA TRP A 316 -40.20 -21.78 13.29
C TRP A 316 -40.20 -20.96 14.58
N LYS A 317 -40.93 -21.44 15.61
CA LYS A 317 -41.02 -20.76 16.91
C LYS A 317 -39.77 -21.08 17.75
N GLY A 318 -39.05 -20.03 18.15
CA GLY A 318 -37.88 -20.10 19.02
C GLY A 318 -36.92 -18.96 18.69
N GLU A 319 -36.44 -18.25 19.70
CA GLU A 319 -35.45 -17.20 19.53
C GLU A 319 -34.14 -17.66 20.16
N ASP A 320 -33.20 -18.12 19.34
CA ASP A 320 -31.87 -18.53 19.79
C ASP A 320 -30.78 -17.84 18.95
N ASP A 321 -29.75 -17.34 19.62
CA ASP A 321 -28.66 -16.62 18.96
C ASP A 321 -27.79 -17.55 18.09
N THR A 322 -27.83 -18.86 18.34
CA THR A 322 -27.04 -19.84 17.58
C THR A 322 -27.54 -19.91 16.15
N THR A 323 -28.85 -20.05 15.94
CA THR A 323 -29.47 -20.08 14.61
C THR A 323 -29.26 -18.76 13.88
N LYS A 324 -29.40 -17.61 14.57
CA LYS A 324 -29.18 -16.28 13.99
C LYS A 324 -27.74 -16.07 13.50
N ILE A 325 -26.74 -16.52 14.25
CA ILE A 325 -25.31 -16.32 13.93
C ILE A 325 -24.80 -17.37 12.91
N THR A 326 -25.44 -18.53 12.80
CA THR A 326 -24.98 -19.64 11.96
C THR A 326 -24.74 -19.27 10.49
N PRO A 327 -25.66 -18.56 9.79
CA PRO A 327 -25.43 -18.12 8.41
C PRO A 327 -24.16 -17.28 8.25
N ILE A 328 -23.89 -16.40 9.22
CA ILE A 328 -22.69 -15.54 9.22
C ILE A 328 -21.44 -16.41 9.32
N LYS A 329 -21.40 -17.35 10.28
CA LYS A 329 -20.24 -18.23 10.48
C LYS A 329 -19.97 -19.16 9.29
N ILE A 330 -21.02 -19.74 8.70
CA ILE A 330 -20.90 -20.57 7.49
C ILE A 330 -20.25 -19.77 6.37
N ARG A 331 -20.79 -18.58 6.09
CA ARG A 331 -20.26 -17.67 5.06
C ARG A 331 -18.79 -17.34 5.33
N GLN A 332 -18.47 -16.90 6.54
CA GLN A 332 -17.11 -16.51 6.91
C GLN A 332 -16.11 -17.65 6.72
N ASN A 333 -16.45 -18.87 7.17
CA ASN A 333 -15.56 -20.02 7.09
C ASN A 333 -15.36 -20.48 5.66
N VAL A 334 -16.43 -20.62 4.88
CA VAL A 334 -16.33 -21.06 3.49
C VAL A 334 -15.55 -20.06 2.65
N TYR A 335 -15.89 -18.77 2.72
CA TYR A 335 -15.22 -17.74 1.92
C TYR A 335 -13.77 -17.52 2.36
N SER A 336 -13.44 -17.74 3.63
CA SER A 336 -12.04 -17.75 4.09
C SER A 336 -11.27 -18.92 3.47
N ALA A 337 -11.85 -20.12 3.45
CA ALA A 337 -11.21 -21.29 2.84
C ALA A 337 -11.00 -21.11 1.33
N LEU A 338 -11.99 -20.53 0.64
CA LEU A 338 -11.88 -20.16 -0.78
C LEU A 338 -10.77 -19.14 -1.00
N SER A 339 -10.68 -18.08 -0.20
CA SER A 339 -9.58 -17.10 -0.33
C SER A 339 -8.17 -17.70 -0.23
N TYR A 340 -7.99 -18.78 0.56
CA TYR A 340 -6.68 -19.42 0.69
C TYR A 340 -6.35 -20.41 -0.43
N ARG A 341 -7.34 -21.03 -1.06
CA ARG A 341 -7.12 -22.18 -1.97
C ARG A 341 -7.75 -22.04 -3.35
N SER A 342 -8.76 -21.19 -3.51
CA SER A 342 -9.39 -20.94 -4.79
C SER A 342 -8.48 -20.14 -5.69
N PHE A 343 -8.54 -20.45 -6.98
CA PHE A 343 -7.85 -19.72 -8.04
C PHE A 343 -6.32 -19.58 -7.82
N PRO A 344 -5.56 -20.70 -7.82
CA PRO A 344 -4.10 -20.62 -7.87
C PRO A 344 -3.64 -19.82 -9.11
N ILE A 345 -2.38 -19.36 -9.09
CA ILE A 345 -1.81 -18.49 -10.14
C ILE A 345 -1.98 -19.09 -11.55
N ASP A 346 -1.95 -20.41 -11.66
CA ASP A 346 -2.10 -21.15 -12.90
C ASP A 346 -3.56 -21.40 -13.32
N HIS A 347 -4.53 -20.98 -12.52
CA HIS A 347 -5.95 -21.17 -12.78
C HIS A 347 -6.39 -20.49 -14.09
N SER A 348 -7.16 -21.21 -14.91
CA SER A 348 -7.58 -20.77 -16.25
C SER A 348 -8.35 -19.45 -16.25
N LEU A 349 -9.27 -19.25 -15.28
CA LEU A 349 -9.97 -17.98 -15.08
C LEU A 349 -9.00 -16.81 -14.85
N ILE A 350 -8.00 -16.98 -13.99
CA ILE A 350 -7.03 -15.93 -13.66
C ILE A 350 -6.23 -15.56 -14.89
N LYS A 351 -5.59 -16.55 -15.53
CA LYS A 351 -4.77 -16.34 -16.73
C LYS A 351 -5.57 -15.71 -17.85
N SER A 352 -6.75 -16.25 -18.18
CA SER A 352 -7.56 -15.73 -19.27
C SER A 352 -8.07 -14.31 -18.99
N THR A 353 -8.43 -13.99 -17.75
CA THR A 353 -8.85 -12.65 -17.35
C THR A 353 -7.69 -11.66 -17.40
N ALA A 354 -6.52 -12.04 -16.89
CA ALA A 354 -5.29 -11.24 -16.94
C ALA A 354 -4.88 -10.91 -18.39
N SER A 355 -4.88 -11.89 -19.30
CA SER A 355 -4.57 -11.66 -20.72
C SER A 355 -5.59 -10.73 -21.39
N LYS A 356 -6.90 -10.93 -21.13
CA LYS A 356 -7.96 -10.04 -21.64
C LYS A 356 -7.81 -8.62 -21.11
N LEU A 357 -7.43 -8.48 -19.84
CA LEU A 357 -7.19 -7.19 -19.19
C LEU A 357 -6.03 -6.46 -19.86
N LEU A 358 -4.87 -7.12 -20.01
CA LEU A 358 -3.70 -6.53 -20.66
C LEU A 358 -3.97 -6.12 -22.09
N HIS A 359 -4.61 -7.00 -22.88
CA HIS A 359 -5.00 -6.65 -24.25
C HIS A 359 -5.89 -5.40 -24.28
N LYS A 360 -6.82 -5.26 -23.30
CA LYS A 360 -7.67 -4.07 -23.19
C LYS A 360 -6.89 -2.83 -22.77
N MET A 361 -5.96 -2.93 -21.82
CA MET A 361 -5.13 -1.80 -21.37
C MET A 361 -4.21 -1.31 -22.50
N ASN A 362 -3.63 -2.24 -23.26
CA ASN A 362 -2.68 -1.96 -24.34
C ASN A 362 -3.31 -1.27 -25.56
N LYS A 363 -4.65 -1.14 -25.61
CA LYS A 363 -5.32 -0.27 -26.59
C LYS A 363 -5.10 1.21 -26.30
N TYR A 364 -5.02 1.57 -25.02
CA TYR A 364 -4.94 2.95 -24.56
C TYR A 364 -3.50 3.41 -24.28
N ARG A 365 -2.61 2.47 -23.95
CA ARG A 365 -1.18 2.74 -23.71
C ARG A 365 -0.29 1.71 -24.40
N GLN A 366 0.91 2.12 -24.74
CA GLN A 366 2.00 1.26 -25.16
C GLN A 366 3.09 1.32 -24.09
N ILE A 367 3.62 0.15 -23.73
CA ILE A 367 4.75 0.02 -22.82
C ILE A 367 6.00 -0.08 -23.70
N VAL A 368 6.90 0.89 -23.55
CA VAL A 368 8.10 1.05 -24.37
C VAL A 368 9.31 0.39 -23.71
N ASP A 369 9.33 0.37 -22.39
CA ASP A 369 10.38 -0.28 -21.60
C ASP A 369 10.21 -1.81 -21.57
N GLU A 370 11.22 -2.55 -22.01
CA GLU A 370 11.15 -4.02 -22.13
C GLU A 370 11.15 -4.72 -20.77
N GLU A 371 11.77 -4.14 -19.74
CA GLU A 371 11.73 -4.70 -18.37
C GLU A 371 10.30 -4.63 -17.82
N THR A 372 9.71 -3.44 -17.83
CA THR A 372 8.33 -3.18 -17.44
C THR A 372 7.37 -4.09 -18.19
N LYS A 373 7.56 -4.23 -19.51
CA LYS A 373 6.73 -5.08 -20.37
C LYS A 373 6.81 -6.56 -19.99
N SER A 374 7.98 -7.05 -19.59
CA SER A 374 8.18 -8.44 -19.17
C SER A 374 7.45 -8.79 -17.87
N GLU A 375 7.22 -7.80 -16.99
CA GLU A 375 6.54 -8.00 -15.70
C GLU A 375 5.01 -7.84 -15.78
N MET A 376 4.49 -7.27 -16.86
CA MET A 376 3.07 -6.95 -16.99
C MET A 376 2.15 -8.17 -16.89
N ASP A 377 2.56 -9.31 -17.45
CA ASP A 377 1.79 -10.54 -17.40
C ASP A 377 1.61 -11.00 -15.94
N ASP A 378 2.70 -11.00 -15.17
CA ASP A 378 2.68 -11.36 -13.75
C ASP A 378 1.87 -10.34 -12.92
N GLN A 379 2.03 -9.05 -13.18
CA GLN A 379 1.25 -8.01 -12.50
C GLN A 379 -0.25 -8.13 -12.79
N ALA A 380 -0.64 -8.41 -14.04
CA ALA A 380 -2.03 -8.60 -14.41
C ALA A 380 -2.65 -9.82 -13.71
N ILE A 381 -1.89 -10.91 -13.59
CA ILE A 381 -2.29 -12.10 -12.84
C ILE A 381 -2.48 -11.78 -11.35
N GLN A 382 -1.50 -11.10 -10.74
CA GLN A 382 -1.55 -10.73 -9.33
C GLN A 382 -2.73 -9.80 -9.03
N ILE A 383 -2.99 -8.80 -9.87
CA ILE A 383 -4.13 -7.88 -9.71
C ILE A 383 -5.45 -8.61 -9.91
N THR A 384 -5.54 -9.48 -10.91
CA THR A 384 -6.75 -10.29 -11.14
C THR A 384 -7.09 -11.08 -9.89
N ARG A 385 -6.10 -11.76 -9.30
CA ARG A 385 -6.28 -12.52 -8.08
C ARG A 385 -6.63 -11.63 -6.89
N LYS A 386 -5.90 -10.54 -6.65
CA LYS A 386 -6.13 -9.65 -5.50
C LYS A 386 -7.51 -8.98 -5.56
N VAL A 387 -8.01 -8.62 -6.76
CA VAL A 387 -9.39 -8.11 -6.92
C VAL A 387 -10.41 -9.18 -6.55
N ILE A 388 -10.23 -10.44 -6.97
CA ILE A 388 -11.12 -11.56 -6.59
C ILE A 388 -11.09 -11.77 -5.07
N ASP A 389 -9.88 -11.84 -4.50
CA ASP A 389 -9.68 -12.06 -3.08
C ASP A 389 -10.34 -10.95 -2.23
N VAL A 390 -10.26 -9.69 -2.66
CA VAL A 390 -10.87 -8.56 -1.93
C VAL A 390 -12.38 -8.52 -2.13
N PHE A 391 -12.83 -8.38 -3.38
CA PHE A 391 -14.22 -8.05 -3.69
C PHE A 391 -15.17 -9.25 -3.61
N TYR A 392 -14.68 -10.47 -3.89
CA TYR A 392 -15.52 -11.65 -3.92
C TYR A 392 -15.42 -12.45 -2.61
N PHE A 393 -14.21 -12.61 -2.07
CA PHE A 393 -14.00 -13.40 -0.85
C PHE A 393 -13.93 -12.55 0.41
N GLY A 394 -13.09 -11.52 0.44
CA GLY A 394 -12.81 -10.69 1.62
C GLY A 394 -14.03 -9.96 2.14
N PHE A 395 -14.92 -9.50 1.26
CA PHE A 395 -16.20 -8.90 1.68
C PHE A 395 -17.09 -9.93 2.38
N LYS A 396 -17.11 -11.17 1.87
CA LYS A 396 -17.88 -12.28 2.41
C LYS A 396 -17.27 -12.89 3.68
N THR A 397 -16.11 -12.44 4.16
CA THR A 397 -15.58 -12.81 5.49
C THR A 397 -15.95 -11.83 6.61
N GLN A 398 -16.60 -10.71 6.28
CA GLN A 398 -17.04 -9.73 7.27
C GLN A 398 -18.40 -10.13 7.86
N ALA A 399 -18.63 -9.81 9.14
CA ALA A 399 -19.91 -10.12 9.80
C ALA A 399 -21.10 -9.46 9.07
N SER A 400 -20.95 -8.18 8.74
CA SER A 400 -21.81 -7.47 7.79
C SER A 400 -21.05 -7.34 6.47
N VAL A 401 -21.64 -7.83 5.38
CA VAL A 401 -21.01 -7.83 4.05
C VAL A 401 -20.94 -6.39 3.53
N PRO A 402 -19.74 -5.81 3.34
CA PRO A 402 -19.61 -4.51 2.70
C PRO A 402 -19.95 -4.61 1.22
N THR A 403 -20.27 -3.46 0.63
CA THR A 403 -20.41 -3.29 -0.81
C THR A 403 -19.56 -2.12 -1.27
N TYR A 404 -19.60 -1.82 -2.57
CA TYR A 404 -18.79 -0.77 -3.16
C TYR A 404 -19.62 0.11 -4.12
N LYS A 405 -19.21 1.38 -4.23
CA LYS A 405 -19.85 2.37 -5.09
C LYS A 405 -18.79 3.17 -5.84
N PHE A 406 -18.90 3.19 -7.16
CA PHE A 406 -18.19 4.15 -8.00
C PHE A 406 -19.01 5.44 -8.15
N PHE A 407 -18.31 6.54 -8.36
CA PHE A 407 -18.93 7.83 -8.66
C PHE A 407 -18.67 8.21 -10.12
N ASP A 408 -19.72 8.67 -10.79
CA ASP A 408 -19.68 9.02 -12.21
C ASP A 408 -19.34 10.49 -12.41
N ALA A 409 -18.79 10.82 -13.58
CA ALA A 409 -18.46 12.18 -13.93
C ALA A 409 -19.70 13.10 -13.87
N GLY A 410 -19.54 14.27 -13.28
CA GLY A 410 -20.61 15.24 -13.03
C GLY A 410 -21.35 15.07 -11.71
N GLN A 411 -21.07 14.03 -10.92
CA GLN A 411 -21.67 13.90 -9.58
C GLN A 411 -21.07 14.92 -8.60
N ALA A 412 -21.90 15.43 -7.69
CA ALA A 412 -21.45 16.32 -6.63
C ALA A 412 -20.46 15.61 -5.69
N LEU A 413 -19.47 16.34 -5.18
CA LEU A 413 -18.51 15.78 -4.24
C LEU A 413 -19.16 15.50 -2.87
N GLU A 414 -18.87 14.33 -2.33
CA GLU A 414 -19.31 13.89 -1.00
C GLU A 414 -18.08 13.59 -0.13
N PRO A 415 -17.55 14.57 0.64
CA PRO A 415 -16.27 14.41 1.36
C PRO A 415 -16.22 13.27 2.38
N HIS A 416 -17.37 12.81 2.86
CA HIS A 416 -17.46 11.65 3.75
C HIS A 416 -17.23 10.31 3.01
N LEU A 417 -17.51 10.25 1.70
CA LEU A 417 -17.37 9.04 0.86
C LEU A 417 -16.19 9.09 -0.10
N MET A 418 -15.64 10.28 -0.36
CA MET A 418 -14.62 10.52 -1.39
C MET A 418 -13.34 11.12 -0.82
N LYS A 419 -12.21 10.79 -1.43
CA LYS A 419 -10.90 11.40 -1.21
C LYS A 419 -10.32 11.87 -2.55
N GLY A 420 -9.74 13.06 -2.57
CA GLY A 420 -9.13 13.69 -3.76
C GLY A 420 -8.52 15.04 -3.42
N ALA A 421 -7.97 15.73 -4.41
CA ALA A 421 -7.35 17.05 -4.24
C ALA A 421 -8.42 18.17 -4.19
N PHE A 422 -9.16 18.25 -3.08
CA PHE A 422 -10.11 19.34 -2.81
C PHE A 422 -10.21 19.62 -1.31
N GLY A 423 -10.26 20.90 -0.94
CA GLY A 423 -10.41 21.35 0.45
C GLY A 423 -11.86 21.30 0.95
N ASN A 424 -12.04 21.46 2.27
CA ASN A 424 -13.35 21.36 2.95
C ASN A 424 -14.37 22.42 2.51
N ASP A 425 -13.97 23.56 1.95
CA ASP A 425 -14.90 24.63 1.56
C ASP A 425 -15.10 24.75 0.04
N GLU A 426 -14.17 24.20 -0.76
CA GLU A 426 -14.17 24.33 -2.22
C GLU A 426 -15.02 23.26 -2.92
N PHE A 427 -15.32 22.15 -2.24
CA PHE A 427 -16.00 21.01 -2.86
C PHE A 427 -17.40 21.34 -3.41
N LYS A 428 -18.07 22.39 -2.90
CA LYS A 428 -19.37 22.84 -3.41
C LYS A 428 -19.32 23.33 -4.85
N LYS A 429 -18.19 23.86 -5.30
CA LYS A 429 -17.95 24.36 -6.67
C LYS A 429 -17.37 23.28 -7.59
N LEU A 430 -17.10 22.09 -7.05
CA LEU A 430 -16.45 21.00 -7.75
C LEU A 430 -17.42 19.82 -7.95
N GLU A 431 -17.15 19.04 -8.97
CA GLU A 431 -17.81 17.78 -9.27
C GLU A 431 -16.77 16.70 -9.60
N VAL A 432 -17.21 15.44 -9.62
CA VAL A 432 -16.36 14.32 -9.99
C VAL A 432 -15.99 14.44 -11.48
N GLU A 433 -14.70 14.40 -11.79
CA GLU A 433 -14.18 14.21 -13.15
C GLU A 433 -14.06 12.71 -13.45
N VAL A 434 -13.47 11.94 -12.53
CA VAL A 434 -13.36 10.48 -12.62
C VAL A 434 -13.23 9.86 -11.23
N CYS A 435 -13.78 8.67 -11.04
CA CYS A 435 -13.57 7.82 -9.88
C CYS A 435 -12.75 6.60 -10.30
N GLY A 436 -11.51 6.49 -9.82
CA GLY A 436 -10.62 5.38 -10.17
C GLY A 436 -10.76 4.17 -9.28
N PHE A 437 -10.91 4.40 -7.97
CA PHE A 437 -11.13 3.37 -6.96
C PHE A 437 -12.45 3.62 -6.24
N PRO A 438 -13.29 2.60 -6.01
CA PRO A 438 -14.63 2.79 -5.44
C PRO A 438 -14.58 3.12 -3.95
N CYS A 439 -15.66 3.70 -3.43
CA CYS A 439 -15.90 3.72 -1.99
C CYS A 439 -16.35 2.33 -1.56
N ILE A 440 -15.81 1.83 -0.45
CA ILE A 440 -16.13 0.50 0.10
C ILE A 440 -16.64 0.70 1.52
N GLY A 441 -17.80 0.12 1.82
CA GLY A 441 -18.42 0.26 3.13
C GLY A 441 -19.75 -0.47 3.23
N ILE A 442 -20.38 -0.33 4.40
CA ILE A 442 -21.75 -0.77 4.64
C ILE A 442 -22.62 0.48 4.54
N PHE A 443 -23.44 0.54 3.50
CA PHE A 443 -24.34 1.67 3.25
C PHE A 443 -25.74 1.30 3.74
N THR A 444 -26.22 2.07 4.70
CA THR A 444 -27.50 1.90 5.40
C THR A 444 -28.56 2.91 4.93
N GLY A 445 -28.14 3.93 4.18
CA GLY A 445 -29.00 5.02 3.72
C GLY A 445 -29.07 6.21 4.69
N ASP A 446 -28.61 6.00 5.93
CA ASP A 446 -28.35 7.08 6.89
C ASP A 446 -26.83 7.31 7.01
N LYS A 447 -26.41 8.53 6.72
CA LYS A 447 -25.00 8.95 6.69
C LYS A 447 -24.28 8.74 8.03
N LEU A 448 -25.01 8.76 9.14
CA LEU A 448 -24.44 8.59 10.47
C LEU A 448 -24.18 7.12 10.83
N SER A 449 -24.93 6.19 10.23
CA SER A 449 -24.79 4.75 10.43
C SER A 449 -23.96 4.06 9.33
N ASP A 450 -23.64 4.77 8.25
CA ASP A 450 -22.76 4.26 7.20
C ASP A 450 -21.36 3.98 7.73
N ARG A 451 -20.91 2.73 7.60
CA ARG A 451 -19.57 2.31 8.02
C ARG A 451 -18.66 2.27 6.81
N ILE A 452 -17.83 3.30 6.65
CA ILE A 452 -16.90 3.43 5.53
C ILE A 452 -15.57 2.74 5.86
N PHE A 453 -15.18 1.77 5.03
CA PHE A 453 -13.88 1.09 5.14
C PHE A 453 -12.82 1.80 4.30
N MET A 454 -13.22 2.28 3.11
CA MET A 454 -12.35 3.01 2.19
C MET A 454 -13.16 4.08 1.45
N LYS A 455 -12.64 5.30 1.41
CA LYS A 455 -13.21 6.37 0.58
C LYS A 455 -12.82 6.17 -0.89
N ALA A 456 -13.72 6.53 -1.80
CA ALA A 456 -13.46 6.53 -3.23
C ALA A 456 -12.29 7.45 -3.59
N GLN A 457 -11.41 7.02 -4.48
CA GLN A 457 -10.39 7.90 -5.05
C GLN A 457 -10.93 8.59 -6.29
N ILE A 458 -11.03 9.91 -6.23
CA ILE A 458 -11.57 10.72 -7.32
C ILE A 458 -10.61 11.84 -7.72
N ILE A 459 -10.71 12.24 -8.99
CA ILE A 459 -10.22 13.52 -9.47
C ILE A 459 -11.44 14.42 -9.63
N SER A 460 -11.35 15.66 -9.16
CA SER A 460 -12.42 16.66 -9.25
C SER A 460 -12.19 17.61 -10.42
N ARG A 461 -13.27 18.18 -10.98
CA ARG A 461 -13.25 19.32 -11.90
C ARG A 461 -14.21 20.42 -11.41
N SER A 462 -14.07 21.62 -11.94
CA SER A 462 -15.00 22.71 -11.69
C SER A 462 -16.37 22.39 -12.28
N LYS A 463 -17.44 22.72 -11.55
CA LYS A 463 -18.80 22.69 -12.11
C LYS A 463 -18.90 23.70 -13.24
N ARG A 464 -19.64 23.34 -14.29
CA ARG A 464 -20.04 24.32 -15.31
C ARG A 464 -20.91 25.38 -14.63
N SER A 465 -20.51 26.65 -14.74
CA SER A 465 -21.39 27.76 -14.42
C SER A 465 -22.58 27.70 -15.39
N SER A 466 -23.75 27.34 -14.86
CA SER A 466 -25.03 27.41 -15.55
C SER A 466 -25.42 28.86 -15.84
#